data_AF-I0EZ68-F1
#
_entry.id   AF-I0EZ68-F1
#
_cell.length_a   1.000
_cell.length_b   1.000
_cell.length_c   1.000
_cell.angle_alpha   90.00
_cell.angle_beta   90.00
_cell.angle_gamma   90.00
#
_symmetry.space_group_name_H-M   'P 1'
#
loop_
_entity.id
_entity.type
_entity.pdbx_description
1 polymer ?
#
loop_
_entity_poly.entity_id
_entity_poly.type
_entity_poly.pdbx_seq_one_letter_code
_entity_poly.pdbx_strand_id
1 'polypeptide(L)'
;KGGITQPNINDSLEITKLDSSIISEGKISTITPQIQAFNLQKAAAEGLMSLLREMGKGYLALCSYNCKEAINILSHLPSHHYNTGWVLCQIGRAYFELSEYMQ
;
A
#
# COMPACT_ATOMS: atom_id res chain seq x y z
N LYS A 1 -22.96 28.33 -10.87
CA LYS A 1 -22.68 28.11 -9.43
C LYS A 1 -22.64 26.60 -9.17
N GLY A 2 -21.50 25.96 -9.42
CA GLY A 2 -21.28 24.55 -9.07
C GLY A 2 -20.45 24.51 -7.80
N GLY A 3 -21.08 24.25 -6.65
CA GLY A 3 -20.39 24.02 -5.39
C GLY A 3 -19.99 22.56 -5.31
N ILE A 4 -18.70 22.27 -5.42
CA ILE A 4 -18.14 20.95 -5.15
C ILE A 4 -18.08 20.83 -3.62
N THR A 5 -19.04 20.11 -3.03
CA THR A 5 -18.90 19.66 -1.64
C THR A 5 -17.83 18.58 -1.60
N GLN A 6 -16.68 18.92 -1.03
CA GLN A 6 -15.64 17.95 -0.67
C GLN A 6 -16.24 16.93 0.32
N PRO A 7 -16.00 15.62 0.15
CA PRO A 7 -16.35 14.65 1.17
C PRO A 7 -15.49 14.94 2.41
N ASN A 8 -16.15 15.16 3.54
CA ASN A 8 -15.51 15.45 4.81
C ASN A 8 -14.75 14.19 5.28
N ILE A 9 -13.44 14.35 5.44
CA ILE A 9 -12.49 13.28 5.83
C ILE A 9 -12.88 12.67 7.18
N ASN A 10 -13.67 13.39 7.98
CA ASN A 10 -14.13 12.96 9.31
C ASN A 10 -15.15 11.81 9.26
N ASP A 11 -15.91 11.63 8.17
CA ASP A 11 -16.91 10.55 8.05
C ASP A 11 -16.24 9.17 7.84
N SER A 12 -15.00 9.16 7.33
CA SER A 12 -14.22 7.92 7.21
C SER A 12 -13.70 7.39 8.54
N LEU A 13 -13.64 8.22 9.59
CA LEU A 13 -13.22 7.81 10.94
C LEU A 13 -14.33 7.13 11.75
N GLU A 14 -15.61 7.31 11.40
CA GLU A 14 -16.70 6.61 12.07
C GLU A 14 -16.88 5.18 11.56
N ILE A 15 -16.57 4.93 10.28
CA ILE A 15 -16.78 3.62 9.63
C ILE A 15 -15.80 2.57 10.16
N THR A 16 -14.57 2.95 10.53
CA THR A 16 -13.59 2.05 11.15
C THR A 16 -13.96 1.62 12.58
N LYS A 17 -14.84 2.36 13.27
CA LYS A 17 -15.35 1.96 14.60
C LYS A 17 -16.47 0.91 14.53
N LEU A 18 -17.10 0.72 13.37
CA LEU A 18 -18.15 -0.28 13.19
C LEU A 18 -17.61 -1.69 12.93
N ASP A 19 -16.35 -1.81 12.51
CA ASP A 19 -15.71 -3.10 12.18
C ASP A 19 -15.48 -3.97 13.44
N SER A 20 -15.34 -3.38 14.62
CA SER A 20 -15.15 -4.12 15.88
C SER A 20 -16.43 -4.69 16.48
N SER A 21 -17.60 -4.17 16.10
CA SER A 21 -18.89 -4.52 16.73
C SER A 21 -19.66 -5.62 15.98
N ILE A 22 -19.39 -5.80 14.68
CA ILE A 22 -20.22 -6.63 13.79
C ILE A 22 -19.71 -8.09 13.70
N ILE A 23 -18.47 -8.36 14.12
CA ILE A 23 -17.87 -9.71 14.00
C ILE A 23 -18.39 -10.70 15.06
N SER A 24 -19.08 -10.24 16.12
CA SER A 24 -19.38 -11.11 17.25
C SER A 24 -20.53 -12.11 17.04
N GLU A 25 -21.55 -11.88 16.20
CA GLU A 25 -22.69 -12.80 16.16
C GLU A 25 -23.36 -12.88 14.78
N GLY A 26 -22.95 -13.86 13.98
CA GLY A 26 -23.81 -14.73 13.18
C GLY A 26 -25.10 -14.18 12.53
N LYS A 27 -25.11 -12.98 11.93
CA LYS A 27 -26.24 -12.50 11.12
C LYS A 27 -25.78 -11.78 9.85
N ILE A 28 -25.85 -12.52 8.74
CA ILE A 28 -25.90 -11.97 7.38
C ILE A 28 -27.19 -11.17 7.28
N SER A 29 -27.17 -9.86 7.51
CA SER A 29 -28.38 -9.04 7.40
C SER A 29 -28.02 -7.63 6.95
N THR A 30 -28.28 -7.37 5.66
CA THR A 30 -28.41 -6.04 5.04
C THR A 30 -27.21 -5.11 5.20
N ILE A 31 -26.19 -5.35 4.38
CA ILE A 31 -25.15 -4.36 4.11
C ILE A 31 -25.84 -3.17 3.44
N THR A 32 -25.88 -2.00 4.09
CA THR A 32 -26.35 -0.76 3.46
C THR A 32 -25.59 -0.55 2.15
N PRO A 33 -26.23 -0.08 1.06
CA PRO A 33 -25.57 0.05 -0.24
C PRO A 33 -24.27 0.89 -0.19
N GLN A 34 -24.15 1.79 0.79
CA GLN A 34 -22.93 2.54 1.07
C GLN A 34 -21.75 1.67 1.55
N ILE A 35 -22.00 0.72 2.45
CA ILE A 35 -20.96 -0.20 2.96
C ILE A 35 -20.53 -1.17 1.84
N GLN A 36 -21.47 -1.62 1.01
CA GLN A 36 -21.14 -2.46 -0.14
C GLN A 36 -20.31 -1.70 -1.19
N ALA A 37 -20.64 -0.45 -1.48
CA ALA A 37 -19.86 0.41 -2.37
C ALA A 37 -18.44 0.65 -1.84
N PHE A 38 -18.29 0.90 -0.53
CA PHE A 38 -16.99 1.06 0.10
C PHE A 38 -16.14 -0.22 0.02
N ASN A 39 -16.73 -1.39 0.32
CA ASN A 39 -16.03 -2.67 0.24
C ASN A 39 -15.58 -2.97 -1.21
N LEU A 40 -16.41 -2.66 -2.20
CA LEU A 40 -16.05 -2.81 -3.61
C LEU A 40 -14.89 -1.89 -3.99
N GLN A 41 -14.92 -0.63 -3.55
CA GLN A 41 -13.82 0.32 -3.78
C GLN A 41 -12.53 -0.16 -3.11
N LYS A 42 -12.60 -0.65 -1.87
CA LYS A 42 -11.47 -1.20 -1.12
C LYS A 42 -10.87 -2.40 -1.85
N ALA A 43 -11.70 -3.35 -2.27
CA ALA A 43 -11.25 -4.54 -3.00
C ALA A 43 -10.59 -4.16 -4.34
N ALA A 44 -11.13 -3.17 -5.05
CA ALA A 44 -10.54 -2.68 -6.30
C ALA A 44 -9.16 -2.03 -6.09
N ALA A 45 -8.92 -1.40 -4.93
CA ALA A 45 -7.66 -0.75 -4.60
C ALA A 45 -6.64 -1.66 -3.91
N GLU A 46 -7.06 -2.78 -3.33
CA GLU A 46 -6.25 -3.62 -2.45
C GLU A 46 -4.95 -4.12 -3.10
N GLY A 47 -5.01 -4.56 -4.36
CA GLY A 47 -3.83 -5.02 -5.09
C GLY A 47 -2.78 -3.92 -5.26
N LEU A 48 -3.20 -2.71 -5.64
CA LEU A 48 -2.30 -1.56 -5.78
C LEU A 48 -1.74 -1.12 -4.43
N MET A 49 -2.57 -1.11 -3.38
CA MET A 49 -2.14 -0.74 -2.03
C MET A 49 -1.11 -1.74 -1.48
N SER A 50 -1.28 -3.04 -1.76
CA SER A 50 -0.32 -4.09 -1.39
C SER A 50 1.02 -3.89 -2.11
N LEU A 51 0.98 -3.65 -3.42
CA LEU A 51 2.18 -3.32 -4.21
C LEU A 51 2.92 -2.09 -3.64
N LEU A 52 2.20 -0.98 -3.41
CA LEU A 52 2.77 0.25 -2.86
C LEU A 52 3.36 0.04 -1.46
N ARG A 53 2.76 -0.82 -0.64
CA ARG A 53 3.30 -1.18 0.67
C ARG A 53 4.65 -1.89 0.55
N GLU A 54 4.79 -2.87 -0.36
CA GLU A 54 6.08 -3.55 -0.57
C GLU A 54 7.14 -2.63 -1.17
N MET A 55 6.77 -1.78 -2.14
CA MET A 55 7.66 -0.74 -2.68
C MET A 55 8.11 0.24 -1.59
N GLY A 56 7.18 0.65 -0.72
CA GLY A 56 7.44 1.54 0.40
C GLY A 56 8.40 0.94 1.42
N LYS A 57 8.26 -0.35 1.75
CA LYS A 57 9.22 -1.06 2.62
C LYS A 57 10.62 -1.10 2.01
N GLY A 58 10.73 -1.47 0.73
CA GLY A 58 12.02 -1.51 0.03
C GLY A 58 12.68 -0.13 -0.04
N TYR A 59 11.90 0.91 -0.33
CA TYR A 59 12.40 2.28 -0.37
C TYR A 59 12.78 2.83 1.02
N LEU A 60 12.02 2.51 2.06
CA LEU A 60 12.36 2.84 3.43
C LEU A 60 13.69 2.19 3.84
N ALA A 61 13.84 0.88 3.58
CA ALA A 61 15.09 0.17 3.84
C ALA A 61 16.28 0.80 3.10
N LEU A 62 16.09 1.24 1.86
CA LEU A 62 17.11 1.95 1.09
C LEU A 62 17.48 3.30 1.73
N CYS A 63 16.49 4.10 2.12
CA CYS A 63 16.73 5.37 2.83
C CYS A 63 17.38 5.18 4.21
N SER A 64 17.18 4.01 4.83
CA SER A 64 17.86 3.60 6.07
C SER A 64 19.23 2.95 5.83
N TYR A 65 19.73 2.92 4.58
CA TYR A 65 20.98 2.29 4.17
C TYR A 65 21.05 0.77 4.39
N ASN A 66 19.92 0.11 4.64
CA ASN A 66 19.80 -1.35 4.67
C ASN A 66 19.74 -1.89 3.23
N CYS A 67 20.80 -1.66 2.45
CA CYS A 67 20.78 -1.86 1.01
C CYS A 67 20.51 -3.32 0.59
N LYS A 68 21.04 -4.31 1.34
CA LYS A 68 20.76 -5.74 1.10
C LYS A 68 19.29 -6.07 1.28
N GLU A 69 18.66 -5.51 2.31
CA GLU A 69 17.24 -5.70 2.59
C GLU A 69 16.38 -5.01 1.52
N ALA A 70 16.74 -3.79 1.12
CA ALA A 70 16.07 -3.06 0.06
C ALA A 70 16.08 -3.84 -1.27
N ILE A 71 17.24 -4.38 -1.66
CA ILE A 71 17.37 -5.21 -2.87
C ILE A 71 16.50 -6.46 -2.75
N ASN A 72 16.52 -7.14 -1.61
CA ASN A 72 15.71 -8.32 -1.38
C ASN A 72 14.22 -8.04 -1.54
N ILE A 73 13.71 -7.00 -0.86
CA ILE A 73 12.29 -6.62 -0.94
C ILE A 73 11.92 -6.23 -2.37
N LEU A 74 12.71 -5.35 -3.01
CA LEU A 74 12.41 -4.85 -4.34
C LEU A 74 12.49 -5.93 -5.43
N SER A 75 13.33 -6.96 -5.24
CA SER A 75 13.46 -8.09 -6.18
C SER A 75 12.35 -9.12 -6.06
N HIS A 76 11.62 -9.15 -4.93
CA HIS A 76 10.46 -10.02 -4.74
C HIS A 76 9.17 -9.45 -5.35
N LEU A 77 9.20 -8.23 -5.92
CA LEU A 77 8.05 -7.69 -6.62
C LEU A 77 7.69 -8.53 -7.86
N PRO A 78 6.40 -8.56 -8.25
CA PRO A 78 5.98 -9.19 -9.51
C PRO A 78 6.76 -8.64 -10.70
N SER A 79 7.11 -9.49 -11.65
CA SER A 79 8.01 -9.17 -12.78
C SER A 79 7.61 -7.93 -13.57
N HIS A 80 6.31 -7.69 -13.76
CA HIS A 80 5.82 -6.50 -14.45
C HIS A 80 6.17 -5.20 -13.72
N HIS A 81 6.14 -5.20 -12.39
CA HIS A 81 6.48 -4.04 -11.57
C HIS A 81 7.98 -3.94 -11.29
N TYR A 82 8.67 -5.08 -11.17
CA TYR A 82 10.12 -5.15 -11.05
C TYR A 82 10.83 -4.48 -12.23
N ASN A 83 10.38 -4.76 -13.46
CA ASN A 83 10.97 -4.24 -14.68
C ASN A 83 10.69 -2.74 -14.94
N THR A 84 10.01 -2.05 -14.01
CA THR A 84 9.81 -0.61 -14.13
C THR A 84 11.12 0.14 -13.90
N GLY A 85 11.32 1.24 -14.64
CA GLY A 85 12.54 2.05 -14.51
C GLY A 85 12.76 2.55 -13.08
N TRP A 86 11.68 2.87 -12.34
CA TRP A 86 11.80 3.29 -10.94
C TRP A 86 12.40 2.20 -10.05
N VAL A 87 11.88 0.96 -10.10
CA VAL A 87 12.39 -0.14 -9.26
C VAL A 87 13.84 -0.47 -9.61
N LEU A 88 14.16 -0.58 -10.90
CA LEU A 88 15.52 -0.84 -11.36
C LEU A 88 16.51 0.26 -10.94
N CYS A 89 16.12 1.53 -11.02
CA CYS A 89 16.94 2.64 -10.54
C CYS A 89 17.19 2.57 -9.03
N GLN A 90 16.18 2.22 -8.22
CA GLN A 90 16.37 2.08 -6.77
C GLN A 90 17.26 0.88 -6.42
N ILE A 91 17.12 -0.24 -7.12
CA ILE A 91 18.00 -1.41 -6.95
C ILE A 91 19.43 -1.05 -7.36
N GLY A 92 19.61 -0.37 -8.49
CA GLY A 92 20.93 0.11 -8.93
C GLY A 92 21.57 1.06 -7.91
N ARG A 93 20.78 1.98 -7.35
CA ARG A 93 21.22 2.84 -6.25
C ARG A 93 21.58 2.04 -4.99
N ALA A 94 20.80 1.03 -4.63
CA ALA A 94 21.10 0.16 -3.50
C ALA A 94 22.41 -0.62 -3.72
N TYR A 95 22.65 -1.14 -4.93
CA TYR A 95 23.93 -1.78 -5.27
C TYR A 95 25.09 -0.79 -5.30
N PHE A 96 24.86 0.46 -5.71
CA PHE A 96 25.85 1.51 -5.65
C PHE A 96 26.17 1.91 -4.20
N GLU A 97 25.18 2.02 -3.32
CA GLU A 97 25.41 2.29 -1.89
C GLU A 97 26.00 1.08 -1.16
N LEU A 98 25.67 -0.12 -1.61
CA LEU A 98 26.28 -1.38 -1.18
C LEU A 98 27.62 -1.62 -1.84
N SER A 99 28.09 -0.78 -2.78
CA SER A 99 29.44 -0.90 -3.28
C SER A 99 30.32 -0.80 -2.04
N GLU A 100 30.79 -1.99 -1.64
CA GLU A 100 31.65 -2.18 -0.49
C GLU A 100 32.66 -1.07 -0.62
N TYR A 101 32.73 -0.20 0.40
CA TYR A 101 33.87 0.67 0.54
C TYR A 101 35.06 -0.27 0.39
N MET A 102 35.65 -0.28 -0.80
CA MET A 102 36.79 -1.09 -1.14
C MET A 102 37.76 -0.81 -0.01
N GLN A 103 38.02 -1.86 0.74
CA GLN A 103 38.88 -1.88 1.92
C GLN A 103 40.18 -1.12 1.69
#